data_AF-A0A924J0K6-F1
#
_entry.id   AF-A0A924J0K6-F1
#
_cell.length_a   1.000
_cell.length_b   1.000
_cell.length_c   1.000
_cell.angle_alpha   90.00
_cell.angle_beta   90.00
_cell.angle_gamma   90.00
#
_symmetry.space_group_name_H-M   'P 1'
#
loop_
_entity.id
_entity.type
_entity.pdbx_description
1 polymer ?
#
loop_
_entity_poly.entity_id
_entity_poly.type
_entity_poly.pdbx_seq_one_letter_code
_entity_poly.pdbx_strand_id
1 'polypeptide(L)'
;SDFEKKSNLSLLKYFKYLELTDLPKDFQLNLHSLKKDISKGLFFDSNIPQGYGVGSSGALVAAIFEKYSIIKRTPESISKDGLKSLKVVFGLLESYFHGKSSGIDPLICYMNLPILIENRDNVDKVLIPKQEAGKGAIFLIDSGSVGETGPMIQIFFEKLKNEGFRKTLKEEFIRYNNACIDTFLKKEMNPFFRNLKKLSFWAFEHFKPMIPENIWMAWKKGLETNAYYLKLCGSGGGGYILGFSKDYPKAEKMLEGFDKEVIYRF
;
A
#
# COMPACT_ATOMS: atom_id res chain seq x y z
N SER A 1 2.62 19.07 -23.24
CA SER A 1 1.28 18.48 -23.50
C SER A 1 0.19 19.14 -22.62
N ASP A 2 -1.10 18.91 -22.89
CA ASP A 2 -2.18 19.38 -21.98
C ASP A 2 -2.12 18.69 -20.60
N PHE A 3 -1.64 17.45 -20.55
CA PHE A 3 -1.36 16.73 -19.32
C PHE A 3 -0.30 17.46 -18.46
N GLU A 4 0.85 17.80 -19.04
CA GLU A 4 1.93 18.53 -18.34
C GLU A 4 1.44 19.85 -17.76
N LYS A 5 0.65 20.62 -18.53
CA LYS A 5 0.09 21.90 -18.07
C LYS A 5 -0.84 21.71 -16.87
N LYS A 6 -1.73 20.70 -16.91
CA LYS A 6 -2.62 20.37 -15.78
C LYS A 6 -1.83 19.92 -14.55
N SER A 7 -0.83 19.06 -14.75
CA SER A 7 0.06 18.57 -13.68
C SER A 7 0.84 19.72 -13.03
N ASN A 8 1.43 20.62 -13.83
CA ASN A 8 2.11 21.82 -13.35
C ASN A 8 1.18 22.75 -12.55
N LEU A 9 -0.05 22.98 -13.02
CA LEU A 9 -1.05 23.77 -12.29
C LEU A 9 -1.41 23.13 -10.94
N SER A 10 -1.54 21.80 -10.88
CA SER A 10 -1.76 21.07 -9.63
C SER A 10 -0.58 21.21 -8.68
N LEU A 11 0.67 21.12 -9.18
CA LEU A 11 1.88 21.38 -8.39
C LEU A 11 1.92 22.81 -7.84
N LEU A 12 1.47 23.81 -8.61
CA LEU A 12 1.39 25.18 -8.14
C LEU A 12 0.38 25.34 -6.99
N LYS A 13 -0.77 24.65 -7.05
CA LYS A 13 -1.73 24.64 -5.94
C LYS A 13 -1.15 23.94 -4.70
N TYR A 14 -0.46 22.83 -4.90
CA TYR A 14 0.20 22.13 -3.80
C TYR A 14 1.32 22.96 -3.17
N PHE A 15 2.12 23.65 -3.99
CA PHE A 15 3.14 24.59 -3.52
C PHE A 15 2.57 25.66 -2.58
N LYS A 16 1.41 26.25 -2.91
CA LYS A 16 0.74 27.22 -2.02
C LYS A 16 0.34 26.61 -0.67
N TYR A 17 -0.06 25.35 -0.67
CA TYR A 17 -0.32 24.62 0.57
C TYR A 17 0.95 24.43 1.39
N LEU A 18 2.06 24.06 0.74
CA LEU A 18 3.36 23.90 1.39
C LEU A 18 3.89 25.21 1.99
N GLU A 19 3.68 26.36 1.34
CA GLU A 19 4.04 27.68 1.88
C GLU A 19 3.33 28.01 3.20
N LEU A 20 2.13 27.44 3.42
CA LEU A 20 1.33 27.66 4.63
C LEU A 20 1.52 26.54 5.67
N THR A 21 2.26 25.49 5.34
CA THR A 21 2.45 24.33 6.20
C THR A 21 3.67 24.54 7.08
N ASP A 22 3.47 24.61 8.40
CA ASP A 22 4.59 24.68 9.35
C ASP A 22 5.21 23.28 9.52
N LEU A 23 6.46 23.14 9.05
CA LEU A 23 7.23 21.91 9.17
C LEU A 23 8.26 22.03 10.28
N PRO A 24 8.57 20.95 11.03
CA PRO A 24 9.67 21.00 11.98
C PRO A 24 10.98 21.32 11.27
N LYS A 25 11.91 22.02 11.95
CA LYS A 25 13.20 22.49 11.39
C LYS A 25 13.96 21.39 10.63
N ASP A 26 13.92 20.18 11.15
CA ASP A 26 14.61 19.00 10.63
C ASP A 26 14.04 18.43 9.33
N PHE A 27 12.89 18.93 8.87
CA PHE A 27 12.13 18.43 7.71
C PHE A 27 11.73 19.55 6.74
N GLN A 28 12.41 20.70 6.83
CA GLN A 28 12.15 21.86 6.00
C GLN A 28 12.41 21.59 4.52
N LEU A 29 11.61 22.21 3.66
CA LEU A 29 11.70 22.11 2.20
C LEU A 29 12.27 23.41 1.61
N ASN A 30 13.10 23.27 0.56
CA ASN A 30 13.56 24.39 -0.25
C ASN A 30 12.46 24.86 -1.21
N LEU A 31 11.48 25.57 -0.66
CA LEU A 31 10.32 26.08 -1.40
C LEU A 31 10.71 27.06 -2.52
N HIS A 32 11.81 27.80 -2.36
CA HIS A 32 12.33 28.67 -3.41
C HIS A 32 12.70 27.88 -4.67
N SER A 33 13.43 26.77 -4.52
CA SER A 33 13.81 25.90 -5.64
C SER A 33 12.61 25.20 -6.25
N LEU A 34 11.67 24.72 -5.44
CA LEU A 34 10.42 24.14 -5.92
C LEU A 34 9.62 25.13 -6.78
N LYS A 35 9.45 26.38 -6.32
CA LYS A 35 8.75 27.43 -7.08
C LYS A 35 9.44 27.73 -8.41
N LYS A 36 10.77 27.78 -8.41
CA LYS A 36 11.59 27.99 -9.62
C LYS A 36 11.44 26.85 -10.62
N ASP A 37 11.38 25.61 -10.16
CA ASP A 37 11.20 24.47 -11.05
C ASP A 37 9.76 24.42 -11.59
N ILE A 38 8.75 24.72 -10.76
CA ILE A 38 7.36 24.85 -11.21
C ILE A 38 7.23 25.94 -12.28
N SER A 39 7.86 27.10 -12.12
CA SER A 39 7.80 28.18 -13.13
C SER A 39 8.52 27.84 -14.43
N LYS A 40 9.47 26.89 -14.40
CA LYS A 40 10.14 26.32 -15.58
C LYS A 40 9.35 25.19 -16.26
N GLY A 41 8.16 24.86 -15.75
CA GLY A 41 7.31 23.83 -16.33
C GLY A 41 7.49 22.43 -15.71
N LEU A 42 8.01 22.33 -14.48
CA LEU A 42 8.02 21.05 -13.76
C LEU A 42 6.61 20.44 -13.75
N PHE A 43 6.52 19.16 -14.09
CA PHE A 43 5.31 18.37 -13.96
C PHE A 43 5.66 17.04 -13.29
N PHE A 44 4.66 16.41 -12.68
CA PHE A 44 4.80 15.08 -12.13
C PHE A 44 4.40 14.06 -13.19
N ASP A 45 5.36 13.26 -13.61
CA ASP A 45 5.17 12.12 -14.51
C ASP A 45 5.17 10.83 -13.69
N SER A 46 4.11 10.04 -13.81
CA SER A 46 3.92 8.84 -13.01
C SER A 46 3.23 7.77 -13.81
N ASN A 47 3.79 6.56 -13.76
CA ASN A 47 3.19 5.35 -14.31
C ASN A 47 2.29 4.63 -13.29
N ILE A 48 2.12 5.18 -12.08
CA ILE A 48 1.23 4.62 -11.05
C ILE A 48 -0.22 4.85 -11.48
N PRO A 49 -1.02 3.80 -11.71
CA PRO A 49 -2.41 3.97 -12.13
C PRO A 49 -3.22 4.75 -11.10
N GLN A 50 -3.93 5.79 -11.55
CA GLN A 50 -4.77 6.59 -10.66
C GLN A 50 -5.97 5.78 -10.17
N GLY A 51 -6.26 5.87 -8.87
CA GLY A 51 -7.40 5.19 -8.24
C GLY A 51 -7.22 3.69 -7.98
N TYR A 52 -6.02 3.13 -8.16
CA TYR A 52 -5.75 1.71 -7.91
C TYR A 52 -5.33 1.37 -6.46
N GLY A 53 -5.38 2.35 -5.55
CA GLY A 53 -5.02 2.15 -4.15
C GLY A 53 -3.51 1.93 -3.91
N VAL A 54 -2.67 2.28 -4.88
CA VAL A 54 -1.20 2.09 -4.87
C VAL A 54 -0.41 3.35 -4.49
N GLY A 55 -1.07 4.36 -3.90
CA GLY A 55 -0.38 5.50 -3.28
C GLY A 55 0.14 6.59 -4.23
N SER A 56 -0.61 6.96 -5.29
CA SER A 56 -0.20 8.04 -6.21
C SER A 56 0.07 9.39 -5.51
N SER A 57 -0.75 9.78 -4.52
CA SER A 57 -0.49 10.97 -3.69
C SER A 57 0.78 10.81 -2.85
N GLY A 58 0.95 9.63 -2.24
CA GLY A 58 2.13 9.29 -1.47
C GLY A 58 3.41 9.38 -2.29
N ALA A 59 3.41 8.87 -3.53
CA ALA A 59 4.54 8.96 -4.45
C ALA A 59 4.88 10.40 -4.83
N LEU A 60 3.88 11.24 -5.08
CA LEU A 60 4.10 12.66 -5.36
C LEU A 60 4.70 13.39 -4.15
N VAL A 61 4.11 13.17 -2.96
CA VAL A 61 4.61 13.75 -1.69
C VAL A 61 6.05 13.31 -1.44
N ALA A 62 6.33 12.02 -1.59
CA ALA A 62 7.67 11.45 -1.45
C ALA A 62 8.66 12.03 -2.46
N ALA A 63 8.27 12.18 -3.73
CA ALA A 63 9.13 12.75 -4.77
C ALA A 63 9.45 14.24 -4.52
N ILE A 64 8.46 15.03 -4.08
CA ILE A 64 8.68 16.44 -3.71
C ILE A 64 9.60 16.52 -2.48
N PHE A 65 9.34 15.71 -1.45
CA PHE A 65 10.20 15.66 -0.28
C PHE A 65 11.62 15.23 -0.65
N GLU A 66 11.78 14.20 -1.47
CA GLU A 66 13.08 13.72 -1.94
C GLU A 66 13.78 14.65 -2.91
N LYS A 67 13.09 15.58 -3.57
CA LYS A 67 13.79 16.57 -4.40
C LYS A 67 14.15 17.84 -3.61
N TYR A 68 13.33 18.24 -2.65
CA TYR A 68 13.42 19.57 -2.05
C TYR A 68 13.68 19.58 -0.54
N SER A 69 13.77 18.45 0.16
CA SER A 69 14.18 18.42 1.57
C SER A 69 15.56 19.02 1.78
N ILE A 70 15.69 19.96 2.72
CA ILE A 70 16.99 20.58 3.05
C ILE A 70 17.92 19.57 3.73
N ILE A 71 17.38 18.76 4.65
CA ILE A 71 18.12 17.70 5.34
C ILE A 71 17.63 16.36 4.81
N LYS A 72 18.53 15.59 4.21
CA LYS A 72 18.25 14.25 3.69
C LYS A 72 18.15 13.23 4.81
N ARG A 73 17.10 12.42 4.77
CA ARG A 73 16.94 11.25 5.65
C ARG A 73 17.01 10.01 4.79
N THR A 74 17.98 9.13 5.05
CA THR A 74 18.14 7.92 4.24
C THR A 74 17.69 6.67 4.99
N PRO A 75 17.29 5.61 4.28
CA PRO A 75 16.97 4.30 4.85
C PRO A 75 18.02 3.75 5.82
N GLU A 76 19.30 4.00 5.55
CA GLU A 76 20.42 3.47 6.32
C GLU A 76 20.65 4.25 7.61
N SER A 77 20.33 5.55 7.63
CA SER A 77 20.68 6.48 8.71
C SER A 77 19.53 6.84 9.64
N ILE A 78 18.27 6.66 9.22
CA ILE A 78 17.12 7.12 10.00
C ILE A 78 16.86 6.22 11.22
N SER A 79 16.74 6.82 12.40
CA SER A 79 16.37 6.14 13.65
C SER A 79 14.87 5.81 13.70
N LYS A 80 14.45 5.03 14.70
CA LYS A 80 13.03 4.75 14.98
C LYS A 80 12.23 6.03 15.25
N ASP A 81 12.75 6.92 16.09
CA ASP A 81 12.13 8.22 16.34
C ASP A 81 12.11 9.10 15.09
N GLY A 82 13.18 9.04 14.27
CA GLY A 82 13.22 9.71 12.97
C GLY A 82 12.12 9.25 12.03
N LEU A 83 11.86 7.93 11.95
CA LEU A 83 10.74 7.38 11.18
C LEU A 83 9.39 7.86 11.70
N LYS A 84 9.21 7.91 13.01
CA LYS A 84 7.98 8.39 13.64
C LYS A 84 7.73 9.86 13.30
N SER A 85 8.75 10.71 13.43
CA SER A 85 8.67 12.12 13.04
C SER A 85 8.40 12.28 11.54
N LEU A 86 9.08 11.50 10.70
CA LEU A 86 8.90 11.55 9.25
C LEU A 86 7.48 11.12 8.84
N LYS A 87 6.91 10.10 9.48
CA LYS A 87 5.50 9.70 9.29
C LYS A 87 4.54 10.86 9.59
N VAL A 88 4.75 11.57 10.70
CA VAL A 88 3.91 12.72 11.08
C VAL A 88 4.02 13.83 10.04
N VAL A 89 5.25 14.17 9.63
CA VAL A 89 5.50 15.17 8.57
C VAL A 89 4.82 14.76 7.27
N PHE A 90 4.96 13.52 6.84
CA PHE A 90 4.30 13.04 5.64
C PHE A 90 2.77 13.03 5.75
N GLY A 91 2.23 12.77 6.94
CA GLY A 91 0.80 12.91 7.21
C GLY A 91 0.33 14.36 7.01
N LEU A 92 1.11 15.35 7.44
CA LEU A 92 0.83 16.77 7.17
C LEU A 92 0.88 17.04 5.66
N LEU A 93 1.98 16.68 5.00
CA LEU A 93 2.19 16.94 3.58
C LEU A 93 1.12 16.32 2.67
N GLU A 94 0.66 15.11 2.99
CA GLU A 94 -0.36 14.41 2.20
C GLU A 94 -1.79 14.85 2.52
N SER A 95 -2.02 15.49 3.68
CA SER A 95 -3.35 15.98 4.07
C SER A 95 -3.94 17.00 3.09
N TYR A 96 -3.11 17.62 2.23
CA TYR A 96 -3.60 18.39 1.08
C TYR A 96 -4.55 17.61 0.17
N PHE A 97 -4.25 16.33 -0.10
CA PHE A 97 -5.00 15.52 -1.07
C PHE A 97 -6.25 14.89 -0.47
N HIS A 98 -6.20 14.47 0.80
CA HIS A 98 -7.25 13.65 1.42
C HIS A 98 -7.79 14.20 2.75
N GLY A 99 -7.38 15.42 3.14
CA GLY A 99 -7.77 16.09 4.39
C GLY A 99 -7.11 15.52 5.64
N LYS A 100 -7.20 14.21 5.86
CA LYS A 100 -6.55 13.49 6.97
C LYS A 100 -5.76 12.30 6.43
N SER A 101 -4.44 12.39 6.46
CA SER A 101 -3.54 11.28 6.08
C SER A 101 -2.90 10.60 7.31
N SER A 102 -2.60 9.31 7.16
CA SER A 102 -1.78 8.53 8.10
C SER A 102 -0.27 8.75 7.93
N GLY A 103 0.14 9.34 6.80
CA GLY A 103 1.53 9.52 6.39
C GLY A 103 2.26 8.23 5.99
N ILE A 104 1.54 7.10 5.85
CA ILE A 104 2.13 5.79 5.62
C ILE A 104 2.58 5.62 4.16
N ASP A 105 1.69 5.92 3.21
CA ASP A 105 1.97 5.76 1.77
C ASP A 105 3.20 6.56 1.32
N PRO A 106 3.29 7.88 1.59
CA PRO A 106 4.50 8.66 1.32
C PRO A 106 5.74 8.16 2.08
N LEU A 107 5.59 7.68 3.32
CA LEU A 107 6.71 7.11 4.08
C LEU A 107 7.27 5.86 3.40
N ILE A 108 6.40 4.94 2.96
CA ILE A 108 6.81 3.72 2.25
C ILE A 108 7.48 4.09 0.92
N CYS A 109 6.88 5.01 0.15
CA CYS A 109 7.43 5.46 -1.12
C CYS A 109 8.82 6.10 -0.96
N TYR A 110 8.99 6.96 0.04
CA TYR A 110 10.23 7.67 0.28
C TYR A 110 11.34 6.76 0.83
N MET A 111 10.99 5.92 1.82
CA MET A 111 11.98 5.06 2.47
C MET A 111 12.36 3.86 1.61
N ASN A 112 11.50 3.44 0.67
CA ASN A 112 11.71 2.26 -0.16
C ASN A 112 12.13 1.02 0.68
N LEU A 113 11.52 0.86 1.85
CA LEU A 113 11.77 -0.23 2.78
C LEU A 113 10.46 -0.85 3.25
N PRO A 114 10.45 -2.16 3.58
CA PRO A 114 9.36 -2.77 4.31
C PRO A 114 9.22 -2.16 5.71
N ILE A 115 8.00 -1.80 6.06
CA ILE A 115 7.66 -1.18 7.33
C ILE A 115 6.66 -2.07 8.08
N LEU A 116 6.99 -2.42 9.32
CA LEU A 116 6.07 -3.08 10.24
C LEU A 116 5.32 -2.02 11.03
N ILE A 117 3.99 -2.05 10.91
CA ILE A 117 3.08 -1.15 11.63
C ILE A 117 2.33 -1.96 12.66
N GLU A 118 2.71 -1.82 13.92
CA GLU A 118 2.01 -2.48 15.02
C GLU A 118 0.78 -1.66 15.45
N ASN A 119 0.91 -0.34 15.47
CA ASN A 119 -0.16 0.59 15.78
C ASN A 119 0.13 1.99 15.21
N ARG A 120 -0.69 2.99 15.58
CA ARG A 120 -0.53 4.36 15.06
C ARG A 120 0.81 4.99 15.43
N ASP A 121 1.37 4.63 16.57
CA ASP A 121 2.56 5.27 17.15
C ASP A 121 3.82 4.42 17.01
N ASN A 122 3.68 3.10 16.82
CA ASN A 122 4.79 2.18 16.67
C ASN A 122 4.93 1.69 15.23
N VAL A 123 6.00 2.16 14.59
CA VAL A 123 6.37 1.89 13.22
C VAL A 123 7.86 1.55 13.18
N ASP A 124 8.19 0.36 12.70
CA ASP A 124 9.56 -0.16 12.67
C ASP A 124 9.96 -0.60 11.27
N LYS A 125 11.27 -0.51 10.98
CA LYS A 125 11.83 -1.13 9.77
C LYS A 125 11.95 -2.62 10.03
N VAL A 126 11.62 -3.41 9.01
CA VAL A 126 11.89 -4.83 9.02
C VAL A 126 12.62 -5.23 7.75
N LEU A 127 13.49 -6.22 7.86
CA LEU A 127 14.06 -6.86 6.69
C LEU A 127 13.13 -7.97 6.26
N ILE A 128 12.65 -7.90 5.02
CA ILE A 128 12.00 -9.06 4.42
C ILE A 128 13.07 -10.12 4.10
N PRO A 129 12.74 -11.41 4.19
CA PRO A 129 13.59 -12.47 3.67
C PRO A 129 14.11 -12.15 2.27
N LYS A 130 15.37 -12.52 1.98
CA LYS A 130 15.91 -12.39 0.63
C LYS A 130 15.13 -13.29 -0.32
N GLN A 131 14.93 -12.79 -1.54
CA GLN A 131 14.34 -13.58 -2.61
C GLN A 131 15.23 -14.76 -2.95
N GLU A 132 14.62 -15.92 -3.17
CA GLU A 132 15.30 -17.15 -3.53
C GLU A 132 14.69 -17.67 -4.84
N ALA A 133 15.51 -18.31 -5.68
CA ALA A 133 15.05 -18.90 -6.93
C ALA A 133 14.19 -20.13 -6.60
N GLY A 134 12.87 -19.94 -6.58
CA GLY A 134 11.90 -20.98 -6.25
C GLY A 134 10.64 -20.89 -7.09
N LYS A 135 9.79 -21.91 -6.95
CA LYS A 135 8.48 -21.94 -7.61
C LYS A 135 7.46 -21.06 -6.87
N GLY A 136 7.73 -20.67 -5.63
CA GLY A 136 6.85 -19.80 -4.86
C GLY A 136 6.87 -18.37 -5.38
N ALA A 137 5.77 -17.66 -5.18
CA ALA A 137 5.70 -16.24 -5.50
C ALA A 137 4.67 -15.49 -4.65
N ILE A 138 4.97 -14.21 -4.44
CA ILE A 138 3.98 -13.17 -4.15
C ILE A 138 3.84 -12.35 -5.44
N PHE A 139 2.61 -12.07 -5.82
CA PHE A 139 2.29 -11.41 -7.08
C PHE A 139 1.07 -10.51 -6.93
N LEU A 140 0.93 -9.55 -7.83
CA LEU A 140 -0.24 -8.70 -7.98
C LEU A 140 -1.12 -9.26 -9.09
N ILE A 141 -2.42 -9.05 -8.96
CA ILE A 141 -3.42 -9.27 -10.00
C ILE A 141 -4.14 -7.94 -10.22
N ASP A 142 -4.14 -7.41 -11.43
CA ASP A 142 -4.98 -6.26 -11.76
C ASP A 142 -6.44 -6.73 -11.86
N SER A 143 -7.33 -6.12 -11.07
CA SER A 143 -8.77 -6.35 -11.20
C SER A 143 -9.37 -5.74 -12.46
N GLY A 144 -8.67 -4.86 -13.16
CA GLY A 144 -9.16 -4.16 -14.36
C GLY A 144 -10.20 -3.08 -14.07
N SER A 145 -10.49 -2.81 -12.79
CA SER A 145 -11.39 -1.75 -12.35
C SER A 145 -10.69 -0.80 -11.39
N VAL A 146 -10.96 0.49 -11.51
CA VAL A 146 -10.47 1.50 -10.57
C VAL A 146 -11.12 1.27 -9.20
N GLY A 147 -10.33 1.33 -8.12
CA GLY A 147 -10.82 1.12 -6.76
C GLY A 147 -11.52 2.35 -6.18
N GLU A 148 -12.69 2.14 -5.58
CA GLU A 148 -13.46 3.18 -4.90
C GLU A 148 -13.34 3.06 -3.37
N THR A 149 -12.34 3.73 -2.78
CA THR A 149 -12.08 3.63 -1.34
C THR A 149 -13.25 4.09 -0.45
N GLY A 150 -13.99 5.13 -0.85
CA GLY A 150 -15.08 5.71 -0.05
C GLY A 150 -16.19 4.70 0.28
N PRO A 151 -16.86 4.11 -0.72
CA PRO A 151 -17.86 3.07 -0.52
C PRO A 151 -17.36 1.87 0.30
N MET A 152 -16.13 1.43 0.05
CA MET A 152 -15.53 0.30 0.78
C MET A 152 -15.38 0.59 2.28
N ILE A 153 -14.98 1.81 2.64
CA ILE A 153 -14.91 2.26 4.02
C ILE A 153 -16.30 2.27 4.67
N GLN A 154 -17.34 2.70 3.95
CA GLN A 154 -18.71 2.71 4.48
C GLN A 154 -19.21 1.28 4.76
N ILE A 155 -19.00 0.34 3.82
CA ILE A 155 -19.34 -1.08 4.01
C ILE A 155 -18.62 -1.64 5.25
N PHE A 156 -17.33 -1.32 5.41
CA PHE A 156 -16.56 -1.78 6.55
C PHE A 156 -17.09 -1.21 7.88
N PHE A 157 -17.41 0.08 7.95
CA PHE A 157 -17.99 0.69 9.15
C PHE A 157 -19.38 0.14 9.47
N GLU A 158 -20.19 -0.16 8.45
CA GLU A 158 -21.48 -0.80 8.66
C GLU A 158 -21.32 -2.21 9.26
N LYS A 159 -20.42 -3.02 8.69
CA LYS A 159 -20.08 -4.35 9.24
C LYS A 159 -19.57 -4.24 10.68
N LEU A 160 -18.77 -3.22 11.00
CA LEU A 160 -18.27 -2.98 12.35
C LEU A 160 -19.37 -2.71 13.38
N LYS A 161 -20.60 -2.34 13.00
CA LYS A 161 -21.71 -2.21 13.95
C LYS A 161 -22.16 -3.55 14.52
N ASN A 162 -21.90 -4.66 13.81
CA ASN A 162 -22.25 -6.01 14.25
C ASN A 162 -21.20 -6.60 15.21
N GLU A 163 -21.62 -7.05 16.40
CA GLU A 163 -20.74 -7.63 17.43
C GLU A 163 -20.04 -8.92 16.99
N GLY A 164 -20.76 -9.81 16.31
CA GLY A 164 -20.19 -11.06 15.79
C GLY A 164 -19.08 -10.81 14.77
N PHE A 165 -19.28 -9.81 13.89
CA PHE A 165 -18.23 -9.38 12.97
C PHE A 165 -17.03 -8.79 13.70
N ARG A 166 -17.23 -7.92 14.71
CA ARG A 166 -16.12 -7.37 15.51
C ARG A 166 -15.31 -8.46 16.20
N LYS A 167 -15.99 -9.48 16.74
CA LYS A 167 -15.36 -10.61 17.42
C LYS A 167 -14.50 -11.43 16.45
N THR A 168 -15.06 -11.85 15.31
CA THR A 168 -14.32 -12.63 14.30
C THR A 168 -13.16 -11.83 13.69
N LEU A 169 -13.34 -10.53 13.43
CA LEU A 169 -12.25 -9.65 12.98
C LEU A 169 -11.06 -9.67 13.97
N LYS A 170 -11.33 -9.60 15.28
CA LYS A 170 -10.29 -9.59 16.31
C LYS A 170 -9.66 -10.96 16.53
N GLU A 171 -10.48 -11.99 16.70
CA GLU A 171 -10.04 -13.33 17.11
C GLU A 171 -9.48 -14.17 15.95
N GLU A 172 -9.90 -13.85 14.71
CA GLU A 172 -9.52 -14.60 13.51
C GLU A 172 -8.68 -13.74 12.56
N PHE A 173 -9.25 -12.70 11.94
CA PHE A 173 -8.54 -11.94 10.89
C PHE A 173 -7.22 -11.33 11.40
N ILE A 174 -7.26 -10.57 12.49
CA ILE A 174 -6.06 -9.95 13.07
C ILE A 174 -5.07 -11.01 13.52
N ARG A 175 -5.54 -12.09 14.15
CA ARG A 175 -4.70 -13.21 14.60
C ARG A 175 -3.98 -13.89 13.42
N TYR A 176 -4.69 -14.21 12.35
CA TYR A 176 -4.12 -14.86 11.17
C TYR A 176 -3.16 -13.93 10.44
N ASN A 177 -3.50 -12.64 10.32
CA ASN A 177 -2.62 -11.64 9.70
C ASN A 177 -1.30 -11.50 10.47
N ASN A 178 -1.35 -11.36 11.79
CA ASN A 178 -0.14 -11.26 12.63
C ASN A 178 0.70 -12.53 12.55
N ALA A 179 0.06 -13.70 12.54
CA ALA A 179 0.76 -14.97 12.37
C ALA A 179 1.41 -15.09 10.98
N CYS A 180 0.78 -14.56 9.92
CA CYS A 180 1.39 -14.50 8.58
C CYS A 180 2.64 -13.61 8.60
N ILE A 181 2.58 -12.43 9.22
CA ILE A 181 3.72 -11.51 9.31
C ILE A 181 4.88 -12.18 10.05
N ASP A 182 4.64 -12.71 11.25
CA ASP A 182 5.67 -13.34 12.08
C ASP A 182 6.35 -14.52 11.38
N THR A 183 5.54 -15.43 10.80
CA THR A 183 6.07 -16.61 10.10
C THR A 183 6.75 -16.27 8.78
N PHE A 184 6.29 -15.24 8.07
CA PHE A 184 6.97 -14.76 6.86
C PHE A 184 8.34 -14.18 7.20
N LEU A 185 8.44 -13.31 8.19
CA LEU A 185 9.72 -12.72 8.63
C LEU A 185 10.72 -13.77 9.13
N LYS A 186 10.23 -14.84 9.76
CA LYS A 186 11.06 -15.99 10.20
C LYS A 186 11.38 -17.02 9.10
N LYS A 187 10.92 -16.80 7.87
CA LYS A 187 11.02 -17.74 6.74
C LYS A 187 10.29 -19.09 6.93
N GLU A 188 9.31 -19.15 7.82
CA GLU A 188 8.53 -20.36 8.10
C GLU A 188 7.35 -20.51 7.11
N MET A 189 7.61 -21.01 5.90
CA MET A 189 6.61 -21.04 4.82
C MET A 189 5.40 -21.96 5.09
N ASN A 190 5.58 -23.07 5.80
CA ASN A 190 4.46 -23.98 6.10
C ASN A 190 3.40 -23.34 7.02
N PRO A 191 3.75 -22.81 8.20
CA PRO A 191 2.78 -22.09 9.03
C PRO A 191 2.30 -20.79 8.38
N PHE A 192 3.14 -20.09 7.60
CA PHE A 192 2.71 -18.94 6.80
C PHE A 192 1.52 -19.28 5.90
N PHE A 193 1.66 -20.29 5.02
CA PHE A 193 0.58 -20.67 4.10
C PHE A 193 -0.66 -21.25 4.80
N ARG A 194 -0.47 -21.92 5.95
CA ARG A 194 -1.60 -22.40 6.75
C ARG A 194 -2.44 -21.24 7.30
N ASN A 195 -1.80 -20.19 7.80
CA ASN A 195 -2.49 -18.99 8.30
C ASN A 195 -3.04 -18.16 7.14
N LEU A 196 -2.31 -18.07 6.03
CA LEU A 196 -2.73 -17.31 4.86
C LEU A 196 -3.99 -17.89 4.22
N LYS A 197 -4.11 -19.22 4.15
CA LYS A 197 -5.37 -19.87 3.72
C LYS A 197 -6.56 -19.41 4.57
N LYS A 198 -6.39 -19.41 5.89
CA LYS A 198 -7.46 -18.98 6.82
C LYS A 198 -7.79 -17.50 6.65
N LEU A 199 -6.76 -16.66 6.50
CA LEU A 199 -6.92 -15.23 6.27
C LEU A 199 -7.66 -14.94 4.95
N SER A 200 -7.27 -15.64 3.88
CA SER A 200 -7.86 -15.50 2.54
C SER A 200 -9.31 -15.98 2.51
N PHE A 201 -9.62 -17.10 3.19
CA PHE A 201 -10.98 -17.59 3.35
C PHE A 201 -11.85 -16.60 4.15
N TRP A 202 -11.34 -16.12 5.29
CA TRP A 202 -12.05 -15.13 6.10
C TRP A 202 -12.37 -13.86 5.31
N ALA A 203 -11.38 -13.34 4.57
CA ALA A 203 -11.56 -12.17 3.72
C ALA A 203 -12.59 -12.43 2.61
N PHE A 204 -12.58 -13.60 1.98
CA PHE A 204 -13.58 -13.96 0.97
C PHE A 204 -15.00 -13.97 1.54
N GLU A 205 -15.21 -14.57 2.72
CA GLU A 205 -16.53 -14.66 3.35
C GLU A 205 -17.03 -13.29 3.83
N HIS A 206 -16.18 -12.55 4.56
CA HIS A 206 -16.63 -11.34 5.25
C HIS A 206 -16.47 -10.06 4.43
N PHE A 207 -15.49 -10.01 3.52
CA PHE A 207 -15.22 -8.87 2.65
C PHE A 207 -15.66 -9.11 1.20
N LYS A 208 -16.47 -10.14 0.91
CA LYS A 208 -17.01 -10.39 -0.44
C LYS A 208 -17.50 -9.12 -1.18
N PRO A 209 -18.29 -8.23 -0.55
CA PRO A 209 -18.77 -7.00 -1.23
C PRO A 209 -17.66 -6.00 -1.59
N MET A 210 -16.46 -6.20 -1.03
CA MET A 210 -15.28 -5.36 -1.26
C MET A 210 -14.29 -6.01 -2.25
N ILE A 211 -14.56 -7.23 -2.70
CA ILE A 211 -13.76 -7.91 -3.71
C ILE A 211 -14.40 -7.60 -5.08
N PRO A 212 -13.65 -7.18 -6.11
CA PRO A 212 -14.19 -7.03 -7.46
C PRO A 212 -14.85 -8.32 -7.95
N GLU A 213 -16.02 -8.21 -8.59
CA GLU A 213 -16.85 -9.37 -8.94
C GLU A 213 -16.12 -10.34 -9.89
N ASN A 214 -15.34 -9.81 -10.82
CA ASN A 214 -14.53 -10.60 -11.75
C ASN A 214 -13.43 -11.43 -11.05
N ILE A 215 -13.06 -11.08 -9.81
CA ILE A 215 -12.07 -11.82 -9.01
C ILE A 215 -12.73 -12.92 -8.17
N TRP A 216 -14.05 -12.87 -7.92
CA TRP A 216 -14.72 -13.81 -7.00
C TRP A 216 -14.48 -15.28 -7.35
N MET A 217 -14.65 -15.63 -8.62
CA MET A 217 -14.47 -17.01 -9.09
C MET A 217 -13.02 -17.46 -9.00
N ALA A 218 -12.07 -16.59 -9.34
CA ALA A 218 -10.65 -16.86 -9.19
C ALA A 218 -10.28 -17.08 -7.72
N TRP A 219 -10.71 -16.18 -6.83
CA TRP A 219 -10.47 -16.29 -5.39
C TRP A 219 -11.00 -17.60 -4.81
N LYS A 220 -12.25 -17.95 -5.13
CA LYS A 220 -12.87 -19.20 -4.72
C LYS A 220 -12.10 -20.43 -5.22
N LYS A 221 -11.74 -20.44 -6.50
CA LYS A 221 -10.96 -21.53 -7.12
C LYS A 221 -9.59 -21.70 -6.47
N GLY A 222 -8.91 -20.61 -6.12
CA GLY A 222 -7.64 -20.63 -5.38
C GLY A 222 -7.77 -21.34 -4.03
N LEU A 223 -8.81 -21.01 -3.26
CA LEU A 223 -9.11 -21.60 -1.96
C LEU A 223 -9.44 -23.10 -2.04
N GLU A 224 -10.26 -23.51 -3.01
CA GLU A 224 -10.68 -24.90 -3.19
C GLU A 224 -9.52 -25.80 -3.62
N THR A 225 -8.68 -25.32 -4.53
CA THR A 225 -7.57 -26.09 -5.11
C THR A 225 -6.27 -26.00 -4.31
N ASN A 226 -6.17 -25.05 -3.38
CA ASN A 226 -4.95 -24.67 -2.67
C ASN A 226 -3.79 -24.26 -3.60
N ALA A 227 -4.08 -23.83 -4.83
CA ALA A 227 -3.07 -23.41 -5.79
C ALA A 227 -2.49 -22.02 -5.46
N TYR A 228 -3.33 -21.13 -4.92
CA TYR A 228 -2.95 -19.81 -4.48
C TYR A 228 -3.96 -19.27 -3.45
N TYR A 229 -3.55 -18.26 -2.71
CA TYR A 229 -4.42 -17.52 -1.78
C TYR A 229 -4.36 -16.05 -2.12
N LEU A 230 -5.52 -15.39 -2.08
CA LEU A 230 -5.63 -13.97 -2.42
C LEU A 230 -5.95 -13.13 -1.18
N LYS A 231 -5.59 -11.86 -1.23
CA LYS A 231 -5.87 -10.85 -0.20
C LYS A 231 -6.11 -9.50 -0.88
N LEU A 232 -7.00 -8.69 -0.30
CA LEU A 232 -7.18 -7.30 -0.73
C LEU A 232 -5.89 -6.49 -0.52
N CYS A 233 -5.50 -5.72 -1.53
CA CYS A 233 -4.53 -4.64 -1.41
C CYS A 233 -5.29 -3.32 -1.20
N GLY A 234 -5.01 -2.61 -0.10
CA GLY A 234 -5.75 -1.40 0.25
C GLY A 234 -7.20 -1.67 0.68
N SER A 235 -8.11 -0.79 0.24
CA SER A 235 -9.53 -0.74 0.65
C SER A 235 -10.43 -1.77 -0.05
N GLY A 236 -10.03 -2.29 -1.21
CA GLY A 236 -10.88 -3.12 -2.08
C GLY A 236 -11.68 -2.29 -3.09
N GLY A 237 -12.68 -2.93 -3.73
CA GLY A 237 -13.54 -2.30 -4.74
C GLY A 237 -12.89 -2.10 -6.11
N GLY A 238 -11.63 -2.49 -6.29
CA GLY A 238 -10.87 -2.40 -7.52
C GLY A 238 -9.36 -2.43 -7.24
N GLY A 239 -8.56 -1.96 -8.20
CA GLY A 239 -7.11 -1.90 -8.13
C GLY A 239 -6.47 -3.29 -8.14
N TYR A 240 -5.39 -3.45 -7.38
CA TYR A 240 -4.66 -4.71 -7.32
C TYR A 240 -5.15 -5.64 -6.21
N ILE A 241 -5.08 -6.94 -6.50
CA ILE A 241 -5.26 -8.02 -5.52
C ILE A 241 -3.92 -8.68 -5.30
N LEU A 242 -3.58 -8.94 -4.03
CA LEU A 242 -2.32 -9.58 -3.67
C LEU A 242 -2.50 -11.10 -3.66
N GLY A 243 -1.72 -11.80 -4.47
CA GLY A 243 -1.71 -13.24 -4.61
C GLY A 243 -0.45 -13.89 -4.04
N PHE A 244 -0.61 -15.10 -3.52
CA PHE A 244 0.46 -15.89 -2.93
C PHE A 244 0.35 -17.34 -3.38
N SER A 245 1.44 -17.94 -3.85
CA SER A 245 1.48 -19.34 -4.26
C SER A 245 2.79 -20.02 -3.88
N LYS A 246 2.72 -21.31 -3.56
CA LYS A 246 3.90 -22.19 -3.44
C LYS A 246 4.39 -22.69 -4.81
N ASP A 247 3.53 -22.64 -5.83
CA ASP A 247 3.80 -23.08 -7.20
C ASP A 247 3.14 -22.09 -8.18
N TYR A 248 3.84 -20.99 -8.41
CA TYR A 248 3.39 -19.92 -9.27
C TYR A 248 3.14 -20.36 -10.71
N PRO A 249 3.97 -21.19 -11.36
CA PRO A 249 3.63 -21.72 -12.69
C PRO A 249 2.25 -22.40 -12.76
N LYS A 250 1.84 -23.10 -11.69
CA LYS A 250 0.48 -23.65 -11.60
C LYS A 250 -0.57 -22.56 -11.39
N ALA A 251 -0.32 -21.61 -10.49
CA ALA A 251 -1.24 -20.51 -10.23
C ALA A 251 -1.46 -19.62 -11.47
N GLU A 252 -0.39 -19.32 -12.22
CA GLU A 252 -0.39 -18.52 -13.44
C GLU A 252 -1.31 -19.11 -14.50
N LYS A 253 -1.21 -20.42 -14.76
CA LYS A 253 -2.12 -21.14 -15.67
C LYS A 253 -3.57 -21.08 -15.20
N MET A 254 -3.81 -21.14 -13.90
CA MET A 254 -5.15 -21.10 -13.33
C MET A 254 -5.77 -19.70 -13.32
N LEU A 255 -4.94 -18.67 -13.44
CA LEU A 255 -5.28 -17.25 -13.50
C LEU A 255 -5.05 -16.69 -14.91
N GLU A 256 -5.15 -17.54 -15.93
CA GLU A 256 -5.12 -17.12 -17.33
C GLU A 256 -6.23 -16.08 -17.59
N GLY A 257 -5.90 -15.05 -18.38
CA GLY A 257 -6.80 -13.92 -18.68
C GLY A 257 -6.71 -12.74 -17.70
N PHE A 258 -6.13 -12.90 -16.50
CA PHE A 258 -5.82 -11.77 -15.63
C PHE A 258 -4.46 -11.15 -15.95
N ASP A 259 -4.28 -9.85 -15.76
CA ASP A 259 -2.95 -9.24 -15.74
C ASP A 259 -2.29 -9.48 -14.38
N LYS A 260 -1.02 -9.89 -14.39
CA LYS A 260 -0.31 -10.38 -13.20
C LYS A 260 1.12 -9.91 -13.20
N GLU A 261 1.60 -9.45 -12.05
CA GLU A 261 2.98 -9.01 -11.87
C GLU A 261 3.61 -9.72 -10.67
N VAL A 262 4.74 -10.41 -10.87
CA VAL A 262 5.46 -11.06 -9.77
C VAL A 262 6.34 -10.05 -9.06
N ILE A 263 6.12 -9.89 -7.74
CA ILE A 263 6.84 -8.90 -6.93
C ILE A 263 7.82 -9.55 -5.94
N TYR A 264 7.74 -10.86 -5.71
CA TYR A 264 8.64 -11.57 -4.80
C TYR A 264 8.70 -13.07 -5.10
N ARG A 265 9.89 -13.68 -5.06
CA ARG A 265 10.14 -15.14 -5.25
C ARG A 265 10.75 -15.80 -4.02
N PHE A 266 10.36 -17.05 -3.76
CA PHE A 266 10.89 -17.92 -2.72
C PHE A 266 10.63 -19.41 -3.03
#